data_AF-A0A0J9EYF1-F1
#
_entry.id   AF-A0A0J9EYF1-F1
#
_cell.length_a   1.000
_cell.length_b   1.000
_cell.length_c   1.000
_cell.angle_alpha   90.00
_cell.angle_beta   90.00
_cell.angle_gamma   90.00
#
_symmetry.space_group_name_H-M   'P 1'
#
loop_
_entity.id
_entity.type
_entity.pdbx_description
1 polymer ?
#
loop_
_entity_poly.entity_id
_entity_poly.type
_entity_poly.pdbx_seq_one_letter_code
_entity_poly.pdbx_strand_id
1 'polypeptide(L)' 'MALSFPDASFDVVWSVEAGPHMPDKAIFAKELLRVVKPGGVLVVADWNQRDDRQIPLNVW' A
#
# COMPACT_ATOMS: atom_id res chain seq x y z
N MET A 1 0.52 -1.54 -11.78
CA MET A 1 1.19 -0.24 -11.51
C MET A 1 2.64 -0.54 -11.19
N ALA A 2 3.57 0.31 -11.64
CA ALA A 2 4.97 0.27 -11.22
C ALA A 2 5.44 1.72 -11.07
N LEU A 3 5.88 2.11 -9.87
CA LEU A 3 6.46 3.42 -9.62
C LEU A 3 7.83 3.49 -10.29
N SER A 4 8.14 4.61 -10.93
CA SER A 4 9.40 4.85 -11.64
C SER A 4 10.59 5.12 -10.71
N PHE A 5 10.57 4.56 -9.51
CA PHE A 5 11.62 4.69 -8.49
C PHE A 5 12.26 3.33 -8.23
N PRO A 6 13.59 3.28 -8.02
CA PRO A 6 14.27 2.08 -7.55
C PRO A 6 13.74 1.60 -6.19
N ASP A 7 14.12 0.38 -5.82
CA ASP A 7 13.84 -0.18 -4.50
C ASP A 7 14.52 0.66 -3.41
N ALA A 8 13.90 0.73 -2.23
CA ALA A 8 14.45 1.42 -1.06
C ALA A 8 14.90 2.88 -1.35
N SER A 9 14.10 3.62 -2.13
CA SER A 9 14.41 5.00 -2.51
C SER A 9 14.13 6.01 -1.40
N PHE A 10 13.15 5.75 -0.53
CA PHE A 10 12.61 6.76 0.38
C PHE A 10 12.70 6.33 1.85
N ASP A 11 13.10 7.27 2.72
CA ASP A 11 13.05 7.08 4.18
C ASP A 11 11.60 7.13 4.71
N VAL A 12 10.73 7.88 4.03
CA VAL A 12 9.29 7.97 4.31
C VAL A 12 8.50 7.88 3.01
N VAL A 13 7.49 7.02 2.99
CA VAL A 13 6.47 6.95 1.94
C VAL A 13 5.14 7.33 2.56
N TRP A 14 4.41 8.26 1.93
CA TRP A 14 3.12 8.73 2.42
C TRP A 14 2.07 8.59 1.32
N SER A 15 1.04 7.79 1.59
CA SER A 15 -0.15 7.67 0.76
C SER A 15 -1.36 8.29 1.45
N VAL A 16 -2.08 9.17 0.76
CA VAL A 16 -3.27 9.87 1.28
C VAL A 16 -4.40 9.75 0.27
N GLU A 17 -5.51 9.15 0.68
CA GLU A 17 -6.77 8.99 -0.05
C GLU A 17 -6.58 8.45 -1.49
N ALA A 18 -5.58 7.59 -1.67
CA ALA A 18 -5.24 6.98 -2.94
C ALA A 18 -5.64 5.50 -2.98
N GLY A 19 -5.51 4.79 -1.86
CA GLY A 19 -5.75 3.36 -1.75
C GLY A 19 -7.10 2.92 -2.33
N PRO A 20 -8.24 3.56 -1.98
CA PRO A 20 -9.56 3.19 -2.47
C PRO A 20 -9.68 3.17 -4.00
N HIS A 21 -9.00 4.08 -4.68
CA HIS A 21 -9.04 4.22 -6.15
C HIS A 21 -8.15 3.20 -6.89
N MET A 22 -7.26 2.49 -6.18
CA MET A 22 -6.36 1.54 -6.82
C MET A 22 -7.09 0.27 -7.24
N PRO A 23 -7.04 -0.13 -8.52
CA PRO A 23 -7.76 -1.32 -9.00
C PRO A 23 -7.20 -2.62 -8.41
N ASP A 24 -5.89 -2.69 -8.19
CA ASP A 24 -5.20 -3.81 -7.55
C ASP A 24 -4.51 -3.30 -6.27
N LYS A 25 -5.09 -3.65 -5.13
CA LYS A 25 -4.61 -3.26 -3.79
C LYS A 25 -3.30 -3.97 -3.43
N ALA A 26 -3.09 -5.20 -3.90
CA ALA A 26 -1.89 -5.96 -3.60
C ALA A 26 -0.68 -5.38 -4.34
N ILE A 27 -0.82 -5.04 -5.62
CA ILE A 27 0.24 -4.36 -6.37
C ILE A 27 0.52 -2.97 -5.79
N PHE A 28 -0.52 -2.23 -5.41
CA PHE A 28 -0.36 -0.95 -4.72
C PHE A 28 0.46 -1.07 -3.43
N ALA A 29 0.07 -1.98 -2.53
CA ALA A 29 0.80 -2.19 -1.28
C ALA A 29 2.24 -2.67 -1.53
N LYS A 30 2.45 -3.58 -2.49
CA LYS A 30 3.79 -4.06 -2.88
C LYS A 30 4.69 -2.92 -3.35
N GLU A 31 4.19 -2.02 -4.19
CA GLU A 31 4.98 -0.90 -4.70
C GLU A 31 5.32 0.11 -3.59
N LEU A 32 4.39 0.42 -2.68
CA LEU A 32 4.68 1.30 -1.54
C LEU A 32 5.76 0.70 -0.63
N LEU A 33 5.68 -0.61 -0.35
CA LEU A 33 6.68 -1.34 0.45
C LEU A 33 8.03 -1.48 -0.27
N ARG A 34 8.04 -1.60 -1.61
CA ARG A 34 9.26 -1.72 -2.40
C ARG A 34 10.10 -0.45 -2.35
N VAL A 35 9.45 0.71 -2.44
CA VAL A 35 10.17 2.00 -2.53
C VAL A 35 10.53 2.59 -1.17
N VAL A 36 9.94 2.12 -0.07
CA VAL A 36 10.40 2.48 1.29
C VAL A 36 11.66 1.71 1.66
N LYS A 37 12.63 2.38 2.29
CA LYS A 37 13.86 1.76 2.79
C LYS A 37 13.55 0.77 3.92
N PRO A 38 14.39 -0.27 4.12
CA PRO A 38 14.38 -1.05 5.36
C PRO A 38 14.52 -0.12 6.58
N GLY A 39 13.58 -0.21 7.52
CA GLY A 39 13.50 0.68 8.68
C GLY A 39 12.89 2.07 8.42
N GLY A 40 12.47 2.35 7.18
CA GLY A 40 11.73 3.56 6.83
C GLY A 40 10.27 3.51 7.28
N VAL A 41 9.58 4.64 7.13
CA VAL A 41 8.19 4.81 7.60
C VAL A 41 7.23 4.83 6.42
N LEU A 42 6.20 3.98 6.48
CA LEU A 42 5.06 4.03 5.58
C LEU A 42 3.85 4.61 6.32
N VAL A 43 3.34 5.75 5.85
CA VAL A 43 2.13 6.38 6.36
C VAL A 43 1.02 6.21 5.34
N VAL A 44 -0.12 5.66 5.76
CA VAL A 44 -1.30 5.47 4.92
C VAL A 44 -2.50 6.07 5.62
N ALA A 45 -3.16 7.00 4.95
CA ALA A 45 -4.42 7.61 5.38
C ALA A 45 -5.44 7.44 4.26
N ASP A 46 -6.42 6.56 4.45
CA ASP A 46 -7.44 6.26 3.45
C ASP A 46 -8.76 5.95 4.15
N TRP A 47 -9.87 6.30 3.51
CA TRP A 47 -11.18 5.74 3.85
C TRP A 47 -11.21 4.24 3.57
N ASN A 48 -11.17 3.45 4.64
CA ASN A 48 -11.25 2.00 4.57
C ASN A 48 -12.55 1.51 5.21
N GLN A 49 -13.20 0.56 4.55
CA GLN A 49 -14.25 -0.22 5.17
C GLN A 49 -13.60 -1.41 5.87
N ARG A 50 -13.85 -1.54 7.18
CA ARG A 50 -13.51 -2.77 7.90
C ARG A 50 -14.34 -3.91 7.33
N ASP A 51 -13.68 -4.99 6.94
CA ASP A 51 -14.36 -6.25 6.66
C ASP A 51 -14.82 -6.87 8.00
N ASP A 52 -16.12 -6.90 8.22
CA ASP A 52 -16.77 -7.40 9.44
C ASP A 52 -17.10 -8.89 9.37
N ARG A 53 -16.82 -9.55 8.24
CA ARG A 53 -16.98 -10.99 8.09
C ARG A 53 -15.89 -11.72 8.88
N GLN A 54 -16.31 -12.77 9.58
CA GLN A 54 -15.40 -13.69 10.30
C GLN A 54 -14.51 -14.49 9.35
N ILE A 55 -14.89 -14.61 8.08
CA ILE A 55 -14.13 -15.25 7.01
C ILE A 55 -13.59 -14.13 6.11
N PRO A 56 -12.28 -13.81 6.17
CA PRO A 56 -11.69 -12.77 5.36
C PRO A 56 -11.86 -13.03 3.86
N LEU A 57 -11.96 -11.96 3.07
CA LEU A 57 -12.11 -11.98 1.61
C LEU A 57 -10.82 -12.43 0.86
N ASN A 58 -10.18 -13.54 1.25
CA ASN A 58 -9.01 -14.04 0.52
C ASN A 58 -9.29 -15.43 -0.07
N VAL A 59 -9.58 -15.46 -1.38
CA VAL A 59 -9.38 -16.64 -2.24
C VAL A 59 -8.30 -16.31 -3.28
N TRP A 60 -7.14 -15.89 -2.79
CA TRP A 60 -5.90 -15.80 -3.56
C TRP A 60 -4.77 -16.30 -2.68
#